data_AF-A0A2U3PFA2-F1
#
_entry.id   AF-A0A2U3PFA2-F1
#
_cell.length_a   1.000
_cell.length_b   1.000
_cell.length_c   1.000
_cell.angle_alpha   90.00
_cell.angle_beta   90.00
_cell.angle_gamma   90.00
#
_symmetry.space_group_name_H-M   'P 1'
#
loop_
_entity.id
_entity.type
_entity.pdbx_description
1 polymer ?
#
loop_
_entity_poly.entity_id
_entity_poly.type
_entity_poly.pdbx_seq_one_letter_code
_entity_poly.pdbx_strand_id
1 'polypeptide(L)'
;MYINPDECVDCGACMSICRLDAIYWEGDLPDDELQHLEDNAAFFSQVLPGRNCALGSPGGADNLGPVGVDTPFVAALPHSTVRKHP
;
A
#
# COMPACT_ATOMS: atom_id res chain seq x y z
N MET A 1 1.67 4.10 -1.05
CA MET A 1 1.30 3.73 0.34
C MET A 1 0.62 2.38 0.23
N TYR A 2 0.91 1.46 1.14
CA TYR A 2 0.24 0.17 1.22
C TYR A 2 -0.57 0.12 2.52
N ILE A 3 -1.77 -0.45 2.47
CA ILE A 3 -2.65 -0.69 3.62
C ILE A 3 -2.55 -2.17 3.96
N ASN A 4 -2.23 -2.48 5.22
CA ASN A 4 -2.15 -3.87 5.68
C ASN A 4 -3.56 -4.41 5.93
N PRO A 5 -4.03 -5.41 5.17
CA PRO A 5 -5.40 -5.94 5.35
C PRO A 5 -5.58 -6.61 6.72
N ASP A 6 -4.52 -7.16 7.31
CA ASP A 6 -4.60 -7.83 8.62
C ASP A 6 -4.67 -6.85 9.80
N GLU A 7 -4.34 -5.58 9.57
CA GLU A 7 -4.38 -4.52 10.59
C GLU A 7 -5.44 -3.45 10.32
N CYS A 8 -5.98 -3.39 9.11
CA CYS A 8 -7.08 -2.48 8.79
C CYS A 8 -8.33 -2.88 9.60
N VAL A 9 -8.96 -1.88 10.23
CA VAL A 9 -10.18 -2.06 11.04
C VAL A 9 -11.37 -1.31 10.47
N ASP A 10 -11.30 -0.98 9.17
CA ASP A 10 -12.38 -0.33 8.44
C ASP A 10 -12.87 0.98 9.07
N CYS A 11 -11.94 1.80 9.58
CA CYS A 11 -12.30 3.08 10.20
C CYS A 11 -12.65 4.19 9.20
N GLY A 12 -12.24 4.05 7.93
CA GLY A 12 -12.53 5.01 6.85
C GLY A 12 -11.81 6.37 6.93
N ALA A 13 -11.02 6.63 7.98
CA ALA A 13 -10.37 7.92 8.18
C ALA A 13 -9.40 8.29 7.04
N CYS A 14 -8.61 7.31 6.57
CA CYS A 14 -7.64 7.49 5.49
C CYS A 14 -8.31 7.87 4.16
N MET A 15 -9.46 7.26 3.85
CA MET A 15 -10.24 7.56 2.64
C MET A 15 -10.67 9.02 2.62
N SER A 16 -11.27 9.50 3.72
CA SER A 16 -11.83 10.86 3.80
C SER A 16 -10.81 12.00 3.69
N ILE A 17 -9.53 11.75 4.01
CA ILE A 17 -8.48 12.78 4.01
C ILE A 17 -7.64 12.76 2.73
N CYS A 18 -7.73 11.69 1.94
CA CYS A 18 -6.97 11.55 0.70
C CYS A 18 -7.48 12.57 -0.33
N ARG A 19 -6.62 13.50 -0.75
CA ARG A 19 -6.97 14.53 -1.76
C ARG A 19 -6.78 14.07 -3.20
N LEU A 20 -6.30 12.84 -3.39
CA LEU A 20 -6.02 12.25 -4.70
C LEU A 20 -7.01 11.12 -5.01
N ASP A 21 -7.97 10.87 -4.13
CA ASP A 21 -8.95 9.79 -4.26
C ASP A 21 -8.32 8.41 -4.51
N ALA A 22 -7.12 8.17 -3.96
CA ALA A 22 -6.35 6.95 -4.16
C ALA A 22 -6.66 5.81 -3.16
N ILE A 23 -7.72 5.94 -2.36
CA ILE A 23 -8.07 5.00 -1.29
C ILE A 23 -9.54 4.65 -1.45
N TYR A 24 -9.82 3.35 -1.55
CA TYR A 24 -11.15 2.78 -1.75
C TYR A 24 -11.39 1.68 -0.72
N TRP A 25 -12.66 1.37 -0.46
CA TRP A 25 -13.03 0.08 0.11
C TRP A 25 -12.73 -1.03 -0.90
N GLU A 26 -12.38 -2.22 -0.43
CA GLU A 26 -12.05 -3.36 -1.31
C GLU A 26 -13.16 -3.71 -2.30
N GLY A 27 -14.43 -3.55 -1.90
CA GLY A 27 -15.60 -3.78 -2.75
C GLY A 27 -15.94 -2.63 -3.72
N ASP A 28 -15.29 -1.48 -3.57
CA ASP A 28 -15.55 -0.26 -4.34
C ASP A 28 -14.39 0.08 -5.29
N LEU A 29 -13.40 -0.79 -5.42
CA LEU A 29 -12.27 -0.59 -6.31
C LEU A 29 -12.72 -0.55 -7.78
N PRO A 30 -12.27 0.44 -8.57
CA PRO A 30 -12.40 0.42 -10.02
C PRO A 30 -11.74 -0.83 -10.62
N ASP A 31 -12.30 -1.32 -11.74
CA ASP A 31 -11.83 -2.55 -12.39
C ASP A 31 -10.34 -2.51 -12.76
N ASP A 32 -9.83 -1.35 -13.16
CA ASP A 32 -8.42 -1.12 -13.51
C ASP A 32 -7.49 -1.01 -12.29
N GLU A 33 -8.06 -0.87 -11.10
CA GLU A 33 -7.33 -0.76 -9.83
C GLU A 33 -7.39 -2.06 -9.00
N LEU A 34 -8.19 -3.06 -9.40
CA LEU A 34 -8.38 -4.32 -8.66
C LEU A 34 -7.07 -5.07 -8.34
N GLN A 35 -6.08 -4.98 -9.23
CA GLN A 35 -4.75 -5.57 -9.04
C GLN A 35 -4.03 -5.05 -7.78
N HIS A 36 -4.35 -3.83 -7.33
CA HIS A 36 -3.77 -3.26 -6.13
C HIS A 36 -4.30 -3.93 -4.85
N LEU A 37 -5.45 -4.61 -4.86
CA LEU A 37 -5.96 -5.32 -3.69
C LEU A 37 -4.99 -6.43 -3.24
N GLU A 38 -4.61 -7.30 -4.17
CA GLU A 38 -3.63 -8.37 -3.91
C GLU A 38 -2.24 -7.80 -3.60
N ASP A 39 -1.86 -6.73 -4.29
CA ASP A 39 -0.55 -6.11 -4.12
C ASP A 39 -0.37 -5.46 -2.74
N ASN A 40 -1.42 -4.83 -2.20
CA ASN A 40 -1.43 -4.32 -0.83
C ASN A 40 -1.15 -5.45 0.18
N ALA A 41 -1.80 -6.61 0.02
CA ALA A 41 -1.55 -7.78 0.87
C ALA A 41 -0.14 -8.36 0.66
N ALA A 42 0.33 -8.41 -0.60
CA ALA A 42 1.64 -8.95 -0.95
C ALA A 42 2.78 -8.18 -0.29
N PHE A 43 2.66 -6.84 -0.16
CA PHE A 43 3.65 -6.01 0.51
C PHE A 43 3.97 -6.48 1.94
N PHE A 44 2.95 -6.97 2.66
CA PHE A 44 3.11 -7.43 4.05
C PHE A 44 3.37 -8.93 4.17
N SER A 45 2.77 -9.74 3.30
CA SER A 45 2.80 -11.20 3.40
C SER A 45 3.98 -11.86 2.68
N GLN A 46 4.60 -11.18 1.70
CA GLN A 46 5.74 -11.71 0.96
C GLN A 46 7.08 -11.18 1.48
N VAL A 47 8.16 -11.94 1.22
CA VAL A 47 9.52 -11.49 1.51
C VAL A 47 9.95 -10.50 0.42
N LEU A 48 10.01 -9.22 0.76
CA LEU A 48 10.45 -8.17 -0.15
C LEU A 48 11.97 -8.23 -0.41
N PRO A 49 12.45 -7.70 -1.55
CA PRO A 49 13.88 -7.65 -1.86
C PRO A 49 14.72 -7.05 -0.73
N GLY A 50 15.83 -7.71 -0.39
CA GLY A 50 16.72 -7.27 0.70
C GLY A 50 16.26 -7.65 2.11
N ARG A 51 15.15 -8.39 2.25
CA ARG A 51 14.68 -8.91 3.54
C ARG A 51 14.82 -10.43 3.63
N ASN A 52 14.90 -10.95 4.85
CA ASN A 52 14.96 -12.38 5.16
C ASN A 52 13.59 -12.96 5.54
N CYS A 53 12.62 -12.12 5.90
CA CYS A 53 11.26 -12.49 6.22
C CYS A 53 10.26 -11.42 5.74
N ALA A 54 9.00 -11.83 5.64
CA ALA A 54 7.87 -10.94 5.36
C ALA A 54 7.69 -9.93 6.51
N LEU A 55 7.01 -8.81 6.23
CA LEU A 55 6.75 -7.79 7.25
C LEU A 55 5.70 -8.26 8.26
N GLY A 56 4.67 -8.99 7.79
CA GLY A 56 3.53 -9.40 8.59
C GLY A 56 2.76 -8.20 9.12
N SER A 57 2.39 -8.26 10.40
CA SER A 57 1.62 -7.22 11.11
C SER A 57 2.52 -6.53 12.14
N PRO A 58 3.24 -5.45 11.76
CA PRO A 58 4.21 -4.77 12.62
C PRO A 58 3.59 -3.98 13.79
N GLY A 59 2.25 -3.86 13.85
CA GLY A 59 1.54 -3.06 14.85
C GLY A 59 1.63 -1.56 14.57
N GLY A 60 1.52 -1.17 13.29
CA GLY A 60 1.55 0.23 12.85
C GLY A 60 2.85 0.66 12.16
N ALA A 61 2.71 1.60 11.22
CA ALA A 61 3.79 2.03 10.33
C ALA A 61 4.89 2.85 11.02
N ASP A 62 4.60 3.59 12.10
CA ASP A 62 5.56 4.47 12.77
C ASP A 62 6.78 3.71 13.32
N ASN A 63 6.57 2.50 13.83
CA ASN A 63 7.64 1.66 14.35
C ASN A 63 8.50 1.03 13.25
N LEU A 64 7.92 0.84 12.06
CA LEU A 64 8.59 0.23 10.91
C LEU A 64 9.37 1.27 10.08
N GLY A 65 8.81 2.47 9.94
CA GLY A 65 9.33 3.51 9.05
C GLY A 65 9.26 3.11 7.57
N PRO A 66 9.88 3.90 6.68
CA PRO A 66 9.96 3.58 5.25
C PRO A 66 10.76 2.29 5.01
N VAL A 67 10.14 1.30 4.36
CA VAL A 67 10.77 0.01 4.05
C VAL A 67 11.83 0.14 2.95
N GLY A 68 11.71 1.16 2.07
CA GLY A 68 12.70 1.49 1.03
C GLY A 68 12.64 0.63 -0.22
N VAL A 69 11.71 -0.34 -0.29
CA VAL A 69 11.41 -1.15 -1.46
C VAL A 69 9.91 -1.30 -1.62
N ASP A 70 9.46 -1.44 -2.86
CA ASP A 70 8.07 -1.71 -3.24
C ASP A 70 7.88 -3.20 -3.59
N THR A 71 6.64 -3.62 -3.77
CA THR A 71 6.32 -4.91 -4.41
C THR A 71 6.82 -4.92 -5.86
N PRO A 72 7.03 -6.10 -6.48
CA PRO A 72 7.43 -6.18 -7.88
C PRO A 72 6.45 -5.48 -8.84
N PHE A 73 5.16 -5.49 -8.52
CA PHE A 73 4.13 -4.85 -9.34
C PHE A 73 4.28 -3.33 -9.35
N VAL A 74 4.28 -2.67 -8.18
CA VAL A 74 4.46 -1.21 -8.10
C VAL A 74 5.84 -0.78 -8.58
N ALA A 75 6.89 -1.54 -8.28
CA ALA A 75 8.24 -1.25 -8.74
C ALA A 75 8.38 -1.27 -10.28
N ALA A 76 7.49 -1.96 -11.00
CA ALA A 76 7.47 -2.01 -12.46
C ALA A 76 6.66 -0.88 -13.11
N LEU A 77 5.86 -0.14 -12.33
CA LEU A 77 5.02 0.94 -12.87
C LEU A 77 5.87 2.15 -13.29
N PRO A 78 5.46 2.90 -14.32
CA PRO A 78 6.09 4.16 -14.67
C PRO A 78 6.06 5.14 -13.50
N HIS A 79 7.20 5.74 -13.17
CA HIS A 79 7.26 6.74 -12.11
C HIS A 79 6.54 8.01 -12.57
N SER A 80 5.62 8.51 -11.75
CA SER A 80 4.95 9.78 -12.03
C SER A 80 5.97 10.91 -12.06
N THR A 81 6.05 11.62 -13.18
CA THR A 81 6.90 12.81 -13.37
C THR A 81 6.23 14.09 -12.92
N VAL A 82 4.99 14.01 -12.42
CA VAL A 82 4.24 15.17 -11.91
C VAL A 82 4.91 15.61 -10.60
N ARG A 83 5.43 16.84 -10.58
CA ARG A 83 5.98 17.45 -9.36
C ARG A 83 4.91 17.40 -8.26
N LYS A 84 5.24 16.76 -7.14
CA LYS A 84 4.43 16.82 -5.93
C LYS A 84 4.18 18.28 -5.56
N HIS A 85 2.96 18.55 -5.08
CA HIS A 85 2.52 19.85 -4.58
C HIS A 85 3.59 20.45 -3.62
N PRO A 86 3.83 21.78 -3.64
CA PRO A 86 4.85 22.42 -2.81
C PRO A 86 4.68 22.13 -1.30
#